data_AF-A0A096BQ06-F1
#
_entry.id   AF-A0A096BQ06-F1
#
_cell.length_a   1.000
_cell.length_b   1.000
_cell.length_c   1.000
_cell.angle_alpha   90.00
_cell.angle_beta   90.00
_cell.angle_gamma   90.00
#
_symmetry.space_group_name_H-M   'P 1'
#
loop_
_entity.id
_entity.type
_entity.pdbx_description
1 polymer ?
#
loop_
_entity_poly.entity_id
_entity_poly.type
_entity_poly.pdbx_seq_one_letter_code
_entity_poly.pdbx_strand_id
1 'polypeptide(L)'
;MKIKMLLLLSMIGLQAIAQTDPIVMTINGKAVTRSEFEYAYQKNNKNGRHIKIANFAKQYALYKQKVAAAEEARLDKTTSFNEQVEALLSPTVAPVSIPTVSTPSASLEQDARRLYNEERREVEANGGLVSYGEILIRINQHATAYEENKARVLADSVYRALQGGADFATLAKKYSQTKGGRVFAVVGRNEVLEEVEKALFSMQAGELRAPVSSPFGFHILKVYAREQYPAYEVVRPRLIKQLEMANLRQQIIRQQQGQSVNTVVLAPSLDTKGATAVDENLKREVCDGLLVTAITHQKLGILANNRSELERYFRKHRKEYRGVLNGKSDVPKSVDEVLPLVENDYQQSLEKGWEKELKRKYKVVVNKKVLSAINHK
;
A
#
# COMPACT_ATOMS: atom_id res chain seq x y z
N MET A 1 24.66 56.30 72.95
CA MET A 1 25.45 55.83 71.79
C MET A 1 24.74 54.64 71.17
N LYS A 2 24.35 54.75 69.89
CA LYS A 2 23.62 53.72 69.12
C LYS A 2 24.62 52.71 68.56
N ILE A 3 24.54 51.44 68.96
CA ILE A 3 25.32 50.36 68.35
C ILE A 3 24.54 49.87 67.12
N LYS A 4 25.11 50.11 65.94
CA LYS A 4 24.56 49.68 64.65
C LYS A 4 24.69 48.17 64.51
N MET A 5 23.56 47.51 64.32
CA MET A 5 23.41 46.13 63.88
C MET A 5 23.85 46.04 62.42
N LEU A 6 24.97 45.37 62.15
CA LEU A 6 25.44 45.07 60.79
C LEU A 6 24.95 43.68 60.40
N LEU A 7 23.81 43.62 59.70
CA LEU A 7 23.27 42.43 59.06
C LEU A 7 24.12 42.14 57.82
N LEU A 8 24.99 41.14 57.90
CA LEU A 8 25.74 40.62 56.76
C LEU A 8 24.82 39.70 55.95
N LEU A 9 24.17 40.25 54.91
CA LEU A 9 23.34 39.50 53.98
C LEU A 9 24.26 38.72 53.02
N SER A 10 24.55 37.47 53.33
CA SER A 10 25.26 36.53 52.46
C SER A 10 24.36 36.15 51.27
N MET A 11 24.44 36.94 50.19
CA MET A 11 23.80 36.64 48.91
C MET A 11 24.64 35.57 48.18
N ILE A 12 24.43 34.30 48.51
CA ILE A 12 24.93 33.18 47.70
C ILE A 12 24.00 33.11 46.48
N GLY A 13 24.43 33.78 45.40
CA GLY A 13 23.81 33.62 44.10
C GLY A 13 24.05 32.20 43.61
N LEU A 14 23.04 31.34 43.69
CA LEU A 14 22.96 30.15 42.86
C LEU A 14 22.85 30.63 41.41
N GLN A 15 23.98 30.76 40.73
CA GLN A 15 23.98 30.80 39.27
C GLN A 15 23.58 29.40 38.81
N ALA A 16 22.29 29.20 38.55
CA ALA A 16 21.83 28.10 37.73
C ALA A 16 22.50 28.26 36.37
N ILE A 17 23.58 27.51 36.13
CA ILE A 17 24.13 27.34 34.79
C ILE A 17 23.01 26.66 34.00
N ALA A 18 22.33 27.43 33.16
CA ALA A 18 21.37 26.89 32.20
C ALA A 18 22.14 25.87 31.37
N GLN A 19 21.88 24.59 31.61
CA GLN A 19 22.52 23.49 30.90
C GLN A 19 22.07 23.61 29.44
N THR A 20 22.96 24.07 28.57
CA THR A 20 22.67 24.26 27.15
C THR A 20 22.34 22.90 26.52
N ASP A 21 21.17 22.80 25.90
CA ASP A 21 20.69 21.57 25.26
C ASP A 21 21.67 21.17 24.13
N PRO A 22 22.42 20.05 24.27
CA PRO A 22 23.47 19.72 23.33
C PRO A 22 22.94 19.45 21.92
N ILE A 23 23.70 19.83 20.89
CA ILE A 23 23.32 19.53 19.50
C ILE A 23 23.71 18.08 19.16
N VAL A 24 22.72 17.27 18.77
CA VAL A 24 22.92 15.89 18.30
C VAL A 24 23.36 15.88 16.85
N MET A 25 22.73 16.70 16.02
CA MET A 25 23.09 16.82 14.60
C MET A 25 22.74 18.20 14.05
N THR A 26 23.32 18.56 12.92
CA THR A 26 22.89 19.71 12.12
C THR A 26 22.46 19.27 10.73
N ILE A 27 21.44 19.93 10.19
CA ILE A 27 20.90 19.72 8.85
C ILE A 27 21.04 21.03 8.10
N ASN A 28 22.01 21.09 7.18
CA ASN A 28 22.38 22.32 6.47
C ASN A 28 22.63 23.53 7.42
N GLY A 29 23.30 23.27 8.56
CA GLY A 29 23.57 24.28 9.59
C GLY A 29 22.46 24.48 10.63
N LYS A 30 21.23 24.01 10.38
CA LYS A 30 20.12 24.05 11.35
C LYS A 30 20.32 23.00 12.44
N ALA A 31 20.30 23.40 13.70
CA ALA A 31 20.54 22.51 14.83
C ALA A 31 19.34 21.59 15.12
N VAL A 32 19.63 20.33 15.43
CA VAL A 32 18.73 19.36 16.07
C VAL A 32 19.30 19.10 17.46
N THR A 33 18.54 19.49 18.48
CA THR A 33 19.00 19.39 19.87
C THR A 33 18.80 17.98 20.43
N ARG A 34 19.41 17.70 21.58
CA ARG A 34 19.31 16.40 22.25
C ARG A 34 17.91 16.15 22.74
N SER A 35 17.26 17.14 23.35
CA SER A 35 15.88 16.98 23.83
C SER A 35 14.90 16.65 22.69
N GLU A 36 14.99 17.35 21.55
CA GLU A 36 14.18 17.07 20.35
C GLU A 36 14.41 15.64 19.86
N PHE A 37 15.67 15.22 19.76
CA PHE A 37 16.03 13.90 19.27
C PHE A 37 15.58 12.78 20.23
N GLU A 38 15.81 12.95 21.54
CA GLU A 38 15.41 11.98 22.57
C GLU A 38 13.90 11.84 22.65
N TYR A 39 13.15 12.95 22.56
CA TYR A 39 11.70 12.95 22.48
C TYR A 39 11.22 12.07 21.32
N ALA A 40 11.73 12.33 20.10
CA ALA A 40 11.36 11.57 18.91
C ALA A 40 11.79 10.09 19.01
N TYR A 41 12.99 9.82 19.56
CA TYR A 41 13.53 8.48 19.71
C TYR A 41 12.71 7.63 20.69
N GLN A 42 12.44 8.17 21.88
CA GLN A 42 11.67 7.49 22.92
C GLN A 42 10.27 7.16 22.42
N LYS A 43 9.59 8.13 21.78
CA LYS A 43 8.23 7.96 21.26
C LYS A 43 8.16 6.87 20.18
N ASN A 44 9.18 6.77 19.31
CA ASN A 44 9.27 5.74 18.28
C ASN A 44 9.66 4.34 18.80
N ASN A 45 10.24 4.26 19.99
CA ASN A 45 10.66 3.02 20.64
C ASN A 45 9.74 2.58 21.81
N LYS A 46 8.51 3.09 21.87
CA LYS A 46 7.48 2.58 22.78
C LYS A 46 6.86 1.28 22.23
N ASN A 47 6.14 0.54 23.08
CA ASN A 47 5.27 -0.59 22.70
C ASN A 47 5.98 -1.76 22.00
N GLY A 48 7.16 -2.15 22.48
CA GLY A 48 7.87 -3.36 22.00
C GLY A 48 8.64 -3.18 20.69
N ARG A 49 8.62 -1.99 20.08
CA ARG A 49 9.46 -1.65 18.92
C ARG A 49 10.80 -1.13 19.42
N HIS A 50 11.92 -1.76 19.02
CA HIS A 50 13.24 -1.33 19.42
C HIS A 50 14.14 -1.05 18.20
N ILE A 51 14.25 0.23 17.83
CA ILE A 51 15.16 0.70 16.79
C ILE A 51 16.48 1.10 17.45
N LYS A 52 17.58 0.53 16.96
CA LYS A 52 18.94 0.93 17.39
C LYS A 52 19.14 2.42 17.14
N ILE A 53 19.65 3.14 18.13
CA ILE A 53 19.82 4.60 18.07
C ILE A 53 20.59 5.09 16.83
N ALA A 54 21.61 4.36 16.39
CA ALA A 54 22.36 4.69 15.19
C ALA A 54 21.52 4.61 13.90
N ASN A 55 20.56 3.67 13.84
CA ASN A 55 19.64 3.55 12.72
C ASN A 55 18.57 4.65 12.78
N PHE A 56 18.05 4.92 13.98
CA PHE A 56 17.11 6.03 14.18
C PHE A 56 17.75 7.38 13.81
N ALA A 57 19.01 7.62 14.19
CA ALA A 57 19.74 8.84 13.83
C ALA A 57 19.81 9.07 12.32
N LYS A 58 20.03 8.01 11.53
CA LYS A 58 20.03 8.08 10.06
C LYS A 58 18.65 8.39 9.50
N GLN A 59 17.61 7.75 10.03
CA GLN A 59 16.22 7.96 9.61
C GLN A 59 15.74 9.38 9.97
N TYR A 60 16.05 9.83 11.18
CA TYR A 60 15.70 11.15 11.67
C TYR A 60 16.44 12.26 10.91
N ALA A 61 17.73 12.05 10.59
CA ALA A 61 18.45 12.97 9.72
C ALA A 61 17.77 13.11 8.36
N LEU A 62 17.39 12.00 7.72
CA LEU A 62 16.66 12.04 6.45
C LEU A 62 15.29 12.73 6.56
N TYR A 63 14.56 12.48 7.65
CA TYR A 63 13.31 13.18 7.95
C TYR A 63 13.52 14.70 8.01
N LYS A 64 14.51 15.16 8.75
CA LYS A 64 14.81 16.60 8.85
C LYS A 64 15.38 17.18 7.55
N GLN A 65 16.02 16.39 6.69
CA GLN A 65 16.38 16.83 5.33
C GLN A 65 15.13 17.08 4.48
N LYS A 66 14.08 16.27 4.62
CA LYS A 66 12.78 16.52 3.97
C LYS A 66 12.12 17.78 4.51
N VAL A 67 12.16 18.01 5.83
CA VAL A 67 11.70 19.27 6.44
C VAL A 67 12.43 20.46 5.83
N ALA A 68 13.76 20.42 5.76
CA ALA A 68 14.56 21.49 5.16
C ALA A 68 14.20 21.75 3.68
N ALA A 69 13.88 20.69 2.92
CA ALA A 69 13.41 20.82 1.55
C ALA A 69 12.02 21.47 1.44
N ALA A 70 11.13 21.18 2.38
CA ALA A 70 9.80 21.78 2.44
C ALA A 70 9.87 23.28 2.80
N GLU A 71 10.73 23.64 3.75
CA GLU A 71 10.99 25.03 4.15
C GLU A 71 11.62 25.83 3.00
N GLU A 72 12.58 25.25 2.28
CA GLU A 72 13.16 25.90 1.10
C GLU A 72 12.11 26.11 -0.02
N ALA A 73 11.18 25.17 -0.18
CA ALA A 73 10.02 25.30 -1.07
C ALA A 73 8.94 26.26 -0.54
N ARG A 74 9.16 26.88 0.63
CA ARG A 74 8.24 27.79 1.33
C ARG A 74 6.87 27.17 1.65
N LEU A 75 6.80 25.85 1.81
CA LEU A 75 5.55 25.17 2.14
C LEU A 75 5.04 25.56 3.53
N ASP A 76 5.96 25.93 4.43
CA ASP A 76 5.70 26.47 5.77
C ASP A 76 5.06 27.87 5.76
N LYS A 77 5.01 28.54 4.59
CA LYS A 77 4.40 29.87 4.42
C LYS A 77 3.05 29.83 3.72
N THR A 78 2.57 28.65 3.33
CA THR A 78 1.30 28.52 2.63
C THR A 78 0.12 28.66 3.61
N THR A 79 -0.98 29.25 3.15
CA THR A 79 -2.22 29.36 3.93
C THR A 79 -2.71 27.98 4.38
N SER A 80 -2.72 27.01 3.47
CA SER A 80 -3.14 25.63 3.75
C SER A 80 -2.30 24.96 4.84
N PHE A 81 -0.99 25.23 4.90
CA PHE A 81 -0.15 24.72 5.99
C PHE A 81 -0.53 25.36 7.33
N ASN A 82 -0.69 26.68 7.36
CA ASN A 82 -1.05 27.41 8.58
C ASN A 82 -2.42 26.97 9.13
N GLU A 83 -3.42 26.82 8.27
CA GLU A 83 -4.75 26.31 8.63
C GLU A 83 -4.69 24.89 9.20
N GLN A 84 -3.89 24.00 8.61
CA GLN A 84 -3.71 22.64 9.11
C GLN A 84 -3.00 22.59 10.48
N VAL A 85 -1.97 23.41 10.68
CA VAL A 85 -1.28 23.54 11.97
C VAL A 85 -2.25 24.04 13.05
N GLU A 86 -3.04 25.07 12.74
CA GLU A 86 -4.03 25.62 13.67
C GLU A 86 -5.11 24.58 14.01
N ALA A 87 -5.65 23.87 13.02
CA ALA A 87 -6.65 22.83 13.24
C ALA A 87 -6.14 21.68 14.13
N LEU A 88 -4.86 21.30 14.00
CA LEU A 88 -4.26 20.19 14.76
C LEU A 88 -3.80 20.59 16.17
N LEU A 89 -3.50 21.88 16.40
CA LEU A 89 -3.02 22.39 17.69
C LEU A 89 -4.09 23.15 18.48
N SER A 90 -5.25 23.43 17.88
CA SER A 90 -6.34 24.14 18.56
C SER A 90 -6.94 23.28 19.69
N PRO A 91 -7.05 23.80 20.92
CA PRO A 91 -7.65 23.09 22.06
C PRO A 91 -9.18 22.96 21.98
N THR A 92 -9.82 23.47 20.92
CA THR A 92 -11.28 23.67 20.86
C THR A 92 -11.92 22.92 19.70
N VAL A 93 -12.01 21.59 19.77
CA VAL A 93 -13.15 20.83 19.24
C VAL A 93 -13.35 19.62 20.15
N ALA A 94 -14.61 19.37 20.53
CA ALA A 94 -15.09 18.20 21.25
C ALA A 94 -14.45 16.89 20.76
N PRO A 95 -14.37 15.82 21.59
CA PRO A 95 -13.75 14.57 21.21
C PRO A 95 -14.53 13.96 20.04
N VAL A 96 -14.10 14.27 18.82
CA VAL A 96 -14.38 13.42 17.66
C VAL A 96 -13.82 12.07 18.07
N SER A 97 -14.70 11.08 18.16
CA SER A 97 -14.29 9.71 18.40
C SER A 97 -13.40 9.27 17.24
N ILE A 98 -12.09 9.43 17.42
CA ILE A 98 -11.09 8.89 16.54
C ILE A 98 -11.12 7.38 16.78
N PRO A 99 -11.40 6.53 15.77
CA PRO A 99 -11.14 5.11 15.91
C PRO A 99 -9.64 4.96 16.13
N THR A 100 -9.26 4.53 17.32
CA THR A 100 -7.87 4.31 17.71
C THR A 100 -7.27 3.25 16.78
N VAL A 101 -6.52 3.66 15.76
CA VAL A 101 -5.69 2.73 14.98
C VAL A 101 -4.42 2.47 15.79
N SER A 102 -4.52 1.49 16.69
CA SER A 102 -3.36 0.80 17.22
C SER A 102 -3.00 -0.36 16.29
N THR A 103 -1.72 -0.45 15.93
CA THR A 103 -0.99 -1.62 15.38
C THR A 103 -1.58 -2.35 14.15
N PRO A 104 -0.80 -2.53 13.06
CA PRO A 104 -1.14 -3.52 12.04
C PRO A 104 -0.94 -4.93 12.63
N SER A 105 -2.01 -5.55 13.16
CA SER A 105 -2.16 -7.02 13.28
C SER A 105 -3.51 -7.49 13.83
N ALA A 106 -4.27 -6.71 14.62
CA ALA A 106 -5.54 -7.17 15.20
C ALA A 106 -6.79 -6.69 14.43
N SER A 107 -6.89 -5.40 14.10
CA SER A 107 -8.04 -4.85 13.35
C SER A 107 -8.12 -5.40 11.92
N LEU A 108 -6.98 -5.48 11.23
CA LEU A 108 -6.93 -5.97 9.84
C LEU A 108 -7.31 -7.45 9.74
N GLU A 109 -6.92 -8.24 10.73
CA GLU A 109 -7.29 -9.65 10.82
C GLU A 109 -8.80 -9.81 11.09
N GLN A 110 -9.36 -8.99 11.99
CA GLN A 110 -10.79 -8.96 12.27
C GLN A 110 -11.61 -8.52 11.03
N ASP A 111 -11.13 -7.52 10.30
CA ASP A 111 -11.74 -7.05 9.06
C ASP A 111 -11.65 -8.12 7.96
N ALA A 112 -10.53 -8.82 7.84
CA ALA A 112 -10.37 -9.93 6.91
C ALA A 112 -11.31 -11.09 7.24
N ARG A 113 -11.54 -11.39 8.53
CA ARG A 113 -12.51 -12.42 8.95
C ARG A 113 -13.95 -12.01 8.69
N ARG A 114 -14.28 -10.72 8.83
CA ARG A 114 -15.60 -10.20 8.47
C ARG A 114 -15.83 -10.31 6.96
N LEU A 115 -14.89 -9.82 6.15
CA LEU A 115 -14.95 -9.90 4.69
C LEU A 115 -15.02 -11.35 4.20
N TYR A 116 -14.26 -12.26 4.81
CA TYR A 116 -14.35 -13.70 4.56
C TYR A 116 -15.77 -14.23 4.78
N ASN A 117 -16.38 -13.90 5.92
CA ASN A 117 -17.73 -14.38 6.24
C ASN A 117 -18.78 -13.80 5.27
N GLU A 118 -18.60 -12.56 4.83
CA GLU A 118 -19.46 -11.90 3.83
C GLU A 118 -19.32 -12.56 2.47
N GLU A 119 -18.10 -12.65 1.90
CA GLU A 119 -17.84 -13.29 0.61
C GLU A 119 -18.31 -14.76 0.62
N ARG A 120 -18.05 -15.49 1.72
CA ARG A 120 -18.52 -16.87 1.87
C ARG A 120 -20.05 -16.95 1.82
N ARG A 121 -20.75 -16.14 2.63
CA ARG A 121 -22.22 -16.15 2.68
C ARG A 121 -22.82 -15.79 1.32
N GLU A 122 -22.25 -14.81 0.63
CA GLU A 122 -22.71 -14.40 -0.70
C GLU A 122 -22.54 -15.54 -1.70
N VAL A 123 -21.37 -16.18 -1.73
CA VAL A 123 -21.11 -17.32 -2.61
C VAL A 123 -22.04 -18.49 -2.29
N GLU A 124 -22.20 -18.84 -1.01
CA GLU A 124 -23.09 -19.91 -0.56
C GLU A 124 -24.55 -19.62 -0.92
N ALA A 125 -25.03 -18.40 -0.69
CA ALA A 125 -26.38 -17.98 -1.05
C ALA A 125 -26.64 -18.02 -2.56
N ASN A 126 -25.58 -17.82 -3.36
CA ASN A 126 -25.66 -17.80 -4.81
C ASN A 126 -25.40 -19.17 -5.48
N GLY A 127 -25.37 -20.26 -4.71
CA GLY A 127 -25.25 -21.63 -5.23
C GLY A 127 -23.82 -22.18 -5.28
N GLY A 128 -22.90 -21.56 -4.54
CA GLY A 128 -21.53 -22.05 -4.35
C GLY A 128 -20.58 -21.77 -5.51
N LEU A 129 -19.44 -22.45 -5.48
CA LEU A 129 -18.40 -22.34 -6.51
C LEU A 129 -18.45 -23.54 -7.47
N VAL A 130 -18.02 -23.32 -8.72
CA VAL A 130 -17.98 -24.37 -9.75
C VAL A 130 -16.56 -24.51 -10.27
N SER A 131 -15.96 -25.67 -10.04
CA SER A 131 -14.73 -26.08 -10.72
C SER A 131 -15.09 -26.64 -12.08
N TYR A 132 -14.62 -26.01 -13.15
CA TYR A 132 -14.98 -26.36 -14.52
C TYR A 132 -13.82 -26.24 -15.49
N GLY A 133 -13.99 -26.90 -16.64
CA GLY A 133 -13.11 -26.80 -17.80
C GLY A 133 -13.84 -26.21 -19.00
N GLU A 134 -13.11 -25.46 -19.81
CA GLU A 134 -13.64 -24.76 -20.99
C GLU A 134 -12.78 -25.00 -22.23
N ILE A 135 -13.45 -25.37 -23.32
CA ILE A 135 -12.90 -25.30 -24.67
C ILE A 135 -13.68 -24.22 -25.42
N LEU A 136 -13.02 -23.10 -25.67
CA LEU A 136 -13.60 -22.01 -26.46
C LEU A 136 -13.11 -22.12 -27.90
N ILE A 137 -14.03 -22.37 -28.83
CA ILE A 137 -13.80 -22.17 -30.26
C ILE A 137 -14.23 -20.74 -30.58
N ARG A 138 -13.27 -19.85 -30.81
CA ARG A 138 -13.54 -18.43 -31.01
C ARG A 138 -14.12 -18.11 -32.37
N ILE A 139 -14.97 -17.10 -32.39
CA ILE A 139 -15.31 -16.34 -33.58
C ILE A 139 -14.89 -14.87 -33.40
N ASN A 140 -14.67 -14.17 -34.50
CA ASN A 140 -14.48 -12.73 -34.50
C ASN A 140 -15.85 -12.04 -34.44
N GLN A 141 -15.93 -10.82 -33.90
CA GLN A 141 -17.17 -10.03 -33.82
C GLN A 141 -17.74 -9.67 -35.20
N HIS A 142 -16.92 -9.74 -36.25
CA HIS A 142 -17.31 -9.53 -37.64
C HIS A 142 -17.22 -10.83 -38.46
N ALA A 143 -17.32 -11.99 -37.81
CA ALA A 143 -17.29 -13.27 -38.50
C ALA A 143 -18.44 -13.36 -39.51
N THR A 144 -18.12 -13.83 -40.70
CA THR A 144 -19.13 -14.17 -41.71
C THR A 144 -19.92 -15.41 -41.26
N ALA A 145 -21.13 -15.59 -41.81
CA ALA A 145 -21.93 -16.80 -41.55
C ALA A 145 -21.17 -18.10 -41.85
N TYR A 146 -20.27 -18.06 -42.84
CA TYR A 146 -19.39 -19.18 -43.15
C TYR A 146 -18.40 -19.49 -42.02
N GLU A 147 -17.74 -18.46 -41.47
CA GLU A 147 -16.79 -18.61 -40.36
C GLU A 147 -17.46 -19.07 -39.07
N GLU A 148 -18.64 -18.52 -38.77
CA GLU A 148 -19.45 -18.95 -37.63
C GLU A 148 -19.87 -20.42 -37.77
N ASN A 149 -20.36 -20.82 -38.95
CA ASN A 149 -20.74 -22.21 -39.20
C ASN A 149 -19.52 -23.15 -39.11
N LYS A 150 -18.35 -22.73 -39.60
CA LYS A 150 -17.11 -23.50 -39.46
C LYS A 150 -16.72 -23.69 -37.99
N ALA A 151 -16.82 -22.64 -37.17
CA ALA A 151 -16.56 -22.71 -35.74
C ALA A 151 -17.55 -23.63 -35.01
N ARG A 152 -18.85 -23.54 -35.35
CA ARG A 152 -19.89 -24.43 -34.81
C ARG A 152 -19.61 -25.90 -35.12
N VAL A 153 -19.33 -26.22 -36.39
CA VAL A 153 -19.01 -27.60 -36.81
C VAL A 153 -17.77 -28.14 -36.08
N LEU A 154 -16.76 -27.30 -35.87
CA LEU A 154 -15.58 -27.67 -35.09
C LEU A 154 -15.95 -27.94 -33.62
N ALA A 155 -16.74 -27.06 -32.99
CA ALA A 155 -17.18 -27.24 -31.62
C ALA A 155 -18.01 -28.53 -31.44
N ASP A 156 -18.95 -28.79 -32.35
CA ASP A 156 -19.75 -30.03 -32.37
C ASP A 156 -18.86 -31.27 -32.50
N SER A 157 -17.83 -31.21 -33.35
CA SER A 157 -16.88 -32.31 -33.54
C SER A 157 -16.04 -32.58 -32.30
N VAL A 158 -15.55 -31.52 -31.63
CA VAL A 158 -14.80 -31.64 -30.37
C VAL A 158 -15.71 -32.21 -29.27
N TYR A 159 -16.95 -31.74 -29.17
CA TYR A 159 -17.92 -32.26 -28.21
C TYR A 159 -18.20 -33.75 -28.42
N ARG A 160 -18.43 -34.20 -29.66
CA ARG A 160 -18.62 -35.63 -29.97
C ARG A 160 -17.40 -36.49 -29.61
N ALA A 161 -16.20 -35.99 -29.85
CA ALA A 161 -14.98 -36.69 -29.45
C ALA A 161 -14.90 -36.86 -27.93
N LEU A 162 -15.28 -35.83 -27.15
CA LEU A 162 -15.37 -35.90 -25.69
C LEU A 162 -16.42 -36.88 -25.21
N GLN A 163 -17.60 -36.92 -25.85
CA GLN A 163 -18.63 -37.92 -25.57
C GLN A 163 -18.14 -39.35 -25.86
N GLY A 164 -17.27 -39.52 -26.86
CA GLY A 164 -16.60 -40.78 -27.19
C GLY A 164 -15.43 -41.14 -26.27
N GLY A 165 -15.17 -40.37 -25.20
CA GLY A 165 -14.14 -40.68 -24.20
C GLY A 165 -12.76 -40.05 -24.45
N ALA A 166 -12.64 -39.14 -25.42
CA ALA A 166 -11.39 -38.40 -25.59
C ALA A 166 -11.06 -37.56 -24.35
N ASP A 167 -9.76 -37.40 -24.05
CA ASP A 167 -9.31 -36.61 -22.91
C ASP A 167 -9.58 -35.12 -23.09
N PHE A 168 -10.21 -34.51 -22.09
CA PHE A 168 -10.62 -33.11 -22.13
C PHE A 168 -9.41 -32.18 -22.19
N ALA A 169 -8.38 -32.42 -21.38
CA ALA A 169 -7.19 -31.57 -21.34
C ALA A 169 -6.45 -31.56 -22.69
N THR A 170 -6.37 -32.72 -23.34
CA THR A 170 -5.76 -32.90 -24.66
C THR A 170 -6.50 -32.11 -25.72
N LEU A 171 -7.83 -32.24 -25.79
CA LEU A 171 -8.64 -31.51 -26.76
C LEU A 171 -8.64 -30.01 -26.47
N ALA A 172 -8.67 -29.62 -25.20
CA ALA A 172 -8.57 -28.22 -24.82
C ALA A 172 -7.24 -27.60 -25.23
N LYS A 173 -6.11 -28.30 -25.00
CA LYS A 173 -4.79 -27.84 -25.43
C LYS A 173 -4.70 -27.67 -26.95
N LYS A 174 -5.38 -28.54 -27.70
CA LYS A 174 -5.36 -28.53 -29.17
C LYS A 174 -6.27 -27.46 -29.78
N TYR A 175 -7.45 -27.26 -29.21
CA TYR A 175 -8.51 -26.47 -29.87
C TYR A 175 -8.97 -25.23 -29.10
N SER A 176 -8.75 -25.16 -27.78
CA SER A 176 -9.25 -24.03 -27.00
C SER A 176 -8.45 -22.76 -27.30
N GLN A 177 -9.18 -21.67 -27.48
CA GLN A 177 -8.65 -20.33 -27.73
C GLN A 177 -9.02 -19.37 -26.58
N THR A 178 -9.22 -19.90 -25.36
CA THR A 178 -9.43 -19.08 -24.18
C THR A 178 -8.24 -18.13 -23.94
N LYS A 179 -8.52 -16.87 -23.58
CA LYS A 179 -7.49 -15.85 -23.31
C LYS A 179 -6.62 -16.33 -22.13
N GLY A 180 -5.30 -16.27 -22.28
CA GLY A 180 -4.34 -16.67 -21.23
C GLY A 180 -4.11 -18.18 -21.12
N GLY A 181 -4.71 -19.02 -21.97
CA GLY A 181 -4.53 -20.47 -21.95
C GLY A 181 -5.18 -21.15 -20.74
N ARG A 182 -6.09 -20.45 -20.04
CA ARG A 182 -6.80 -20.97 -18.88
C ARG A 182 -7.89 -21.92 -19.38
N VAL A 183 -7.64 -23.22 -19.26
CA VAL A 183 -8.60 -24.28 -19.61
C VAL A 183 -9.46 -24.65 -18.41
N PHE A 184 -8.95 -24.46 -17.20
CA PHE A 184 -9.63 -24.84 -15.95
C PHE A 184 -9.74 -23.63 -15.04
N ALA A 185 -10.88 -23.47 -14.38
CA ALA A 185 -11.12 -22.40 -13.43
C ALA A 185 -12.13 -22.83 -12.37
N VAL A 186 -12.10 -22.14 -11.23
CA VAL A 186 -13.16 -22.16 -10.22
C VAL A 186 -13.84 -20.81 -10.30
N VAL A 187 -15.17 -20.79 -10.42
CA VAL A 187 -15.94 -19.54 -10.56
C VAL A 187 -17.16 -19.51 -9.66
N GLY A 188 -17.49 -18.31 -9.18
CA GLY A 188 -18.78 -17.95 -8.61
C GLY A 188 -19.73 -17.38 -9.66
N ARG A 189 -20.93 -16.95 -9.22
CA ARG A 189 -21.83 -16.18 -10.08
C ARG A 189 -21.24 -14.81 -10.41
N ASN A 190 -21.62 -14.28 -11.56
CA ASN A 190 -21.24 -13.00 -12.15
C ASN A 190 -19.75 -12.87 -12.54
N GLU A 191 -19.00 -13.98 -12.58
CA GLU A 191 -17.58 -14.00 -12.97
C GLU A 191 -17.34 -14.42 -14.43
N VAL A 192 -18.37 -14.94 -15.10
CA VAL A 192 -18.34 -15.41 -16.49
C VAL A 192 -19.53 -14.85 -17.27
N LEU A 193 -19.55 -15.04 -18.59
CA LEU A 193 -20.67 -14.62 -19.44
C LEU A 193 -21.96 -15.30 -19.01
N GLU A 194 -23.09 -14.59 -19.11
CA GLU A 194 -24.38 -15.05 -18.62
C GLU A 194 -24.79 -16.42 -19.19
N GLU A 195 -24.52 -16.67 -20.47
CA GLU A 195 -24.84 -17.93 -21.14
C GLU A 195 -23.99 -19.09 -20.59
N VAL A 196 -22.70 -18.81 -20.33
CA VAL A 196 -21.77 -19.78 -19.72
C VAL A 196 -22.15 -20.03 -18.27
N GLU A 197 -22.50 -18.99 -17.51
CA GLU A 197 -22.94 -19.11 -16.13
C GLU A 197 -24.20 -19.99 -16.02
N LYS A 198 -25.24 -19.68 -16.79
CA LYS A 198 -26.50 -20.44 -16.81
C LYS A 198 -26.25 -21.92 -17.08
N ALA A 199 -25.35 -22.23 -18.00
CA ALA A 199 -24.93 -23.61 -18.26
C ALA A 199 -24.19 -24.23 -17.07
N LEU A 200 -23.13 -23.59 -16.56
CA LEU A 200 -22.33 -24.12 -15.46
C LEU A 200 -23.16 -24.34 -14.19
N PHE A 201 -24.04 -23.42 -13.83
CA PHE A 201 -24.84 -23.50 -12.61
C PHE A 201 -26.06 -24.44 -12.72
N SER A 202 -26.39 -24.95 -13.91
CA SER A 202 -27.42 -26.00 -14.08
C SER A 202 -26.86 -27.42 -14.15
N MET A 203 -25.53 -27.58 -14.28
CA MET A 203 -24.85 -28.88 -14.45
C MET A 203 -24.47 -29.57 -13.14
N GLN A 204 -24.56 -30.90 -13.05
CA GLN A 204 -23.96 -31.65 -11.94
C GLN A 204 -22.45 -31.87 -12.11
N ALA A 205 -21.76 -32.25 -11.03
CA ALA A 205 -20.35 -32.63 -11.09
C ALA A 205 -20.16 -33.84 -12.02
N GLY A 206 -19.13 -33.78 -12.86
CA GLY A 206 -18.84 -34.78 -13.89
C GLY A 206 -19.54 -34.54 -15.23
N GLU A 207 -20.53 -33.66 -15.30
CA GLU A 207 -21.26 -33.41 -16.55
C GLU A 207 -20.43 -32.70 -17.61
N LEU A 208 -20.68 -33.09 -18.87
CA LEU A 208 -20.22 -32.43 -20.07
C LEU A 208 -21.42 -31.76 -20.76
N ARG A 209 -21.29 -30.51 -21.15
CA ARG A 209 -22.33 -29.73 -21.84
C ARG A 209 -22.01 -29.57 -23.31
N ALA A 210 -23.05 -29.65 -24.14
CA ALA A 210 -22.99 -29.28 -25.55
C ALA A 210 -22.51 -27.83 -25.74
N PRO A 211 -21.99 -27.46 -26.92
CA PRO A 211 -21.49 -26.11 -27.17
C PRO A 211 -22.53 -25.03 -26.85
N VAL A 212 -22.17 -24.11 -25.96
CA VAL A 212 -22.96 -22.91 -25.63
C VAL A 212 -22.50 -21.77 -26.53
N SER A 213 -23.43 -21.12 -27.23
CA SER A 213 -23.11 -19.97 -28.09
C SER A 213 -22.97 -18.69 -27.27
N SER A 214 -22.00 -17.84 -27.63
CA SER A 214 -21.85 -16.49 -27.10
C SER A 214 -21.27 -15.56 -28.18
N PRO A 215 -21.21 -14.24 -27.93
CA PRO A 215 -20.55 -13.30 -28.83
C PRO A 215 -19.05 -13.60 -29.11
N PHE A 216 -18.41 -14.44 -28.29
CA PHE A 216 -17.01 -14.83 -28.45
C PHE A 216 -16.84 -16.17 -29.16
N GLY A 217 -17.92 -16.89 -29.43
CA GLY A 217 -17.90 -18.18 -30.13
C GLY A 217 -18.62 -19.27 -29.36
N PHE A 218 -18.09 -20.50 -29.44
CA PHE A 218 -18.74 -21.68 -28.91
C PHE A 218 -17.95 -22.27 -27.73
N HIS A 219 -18.62 -22.43 -26.60
CA HIS A 219 -18.05 -22.87 -25.34
C HIS A 219 -18.47 -24.31 -25.03
N ILE A 220 -17.51 -25.23 -24.97
CA ILE A 220 -17.74 -26.60 -24.50
C ILE A 220 -17.30 -26.66 -23.05
N LEU A 221 -18.21 -27.07 -22.16
CA LEU A 221 -18.04 -26.95 -20.72
C LEU A 221 -18.07 -28.33 -20.06
N LYS A 222 -17.18 -28.54 -19.10
CA LYS A 222 -17.20 -29.72 -18.22
C LYS A 222 -17.13 -29.28 -16.77
N VAL A 223 -18.09 -29.70 -15.94
CA VAL A 223 -18.02 -29.44 -14.49
C VAL A 223 -17.27 -30.59 -13.83
N TYR A 224 -16.24 -30.27 -13.05
CA TYR A 224 -15.47 -31.25 -12.29
C TYR A 224 -15.99 -31.40 -10.88
N ALA A 225 -16.29 -30.28 -10.22
CA ALA A 225 -16.76 -30.28 -8.85
C ALA A 225 -17.62 -29.04 -8.54
N ARG A 226 -18.49 -29.21 -7.56
CA ARG A 226 -19.12 -28.12 -6.82
C ARG A 226 -18.27 -27.88 -5.59
N GLU A 227 -17.65 -26.72 -5.52
CA GLU A 227 -16.66 -26.38 -4.51
C GLU A 227 -17.33 -25.57 -3.40
N GLN A 228 -16.90 -25.84 -2.16
CA GLN A 228 -17.19 -24.94 -1.05
C GLN A 228 -16.29 -23.71 -1.14
N TYR A 229 -16.70 -22.62 -0.51
CA TYR A 229 -15.83 -21.47 -0.38
C TYR A 229 -14.54 -21.89 0.38
N PRO A 230 -13.34 -21.54 -0.12
CA PRO A 230 -12.10 -22.04 0.48
C PRO A 230 -11.95 -21.61 1.94
N ALA A 231 -11.27 -22.42 2.76
CA ALA A 231 -11.01 -22.09 4.15
C ALA A 231 -10.28 -20.74 4.29
N TYR A 232 -10.51 -20.07 5.42
CA TYR A 232 -9.98 -18.73 5.68
C TYR A 232 -8.47 -18.65 5.47
N GLU A 233 -7.70 -19.64 5.91
CA GLU A 233 -6.25 -19.70 5.81
C GLU A 233 -5.76 -19.63 4.36
N VAL A 234 -6.54 -20.17 3.41
CA VAL A 234 -6.21 -20.19 1.97
C VAL A 234 -6.42 -18.81 1.35
N VAL A 235 -7.52 -18.13 1.70
CA VAL A 235 -7.87 -16.82 1.11
C VAL A 235 -7.31 -15.64 1.90
N ARG A 236 -6.88 -15.85 3.15
CA ARG A 236 -6.36 -14.83 4.05
C ARG A 236 -5.30 -13.94 3.40
N PRO A 237 -4.27 -14.44 2.71
CA PRO A 237 -3.26 -13.58 2.08
C PRO A 237 -3.87 -12.62 1.04
N ARG A 238 -4.85 -13.07 0.26
CA ARG A 238 -5.58 -12.22 -0.71
C ARG A 238 -6.41 -11.16 0.01
N LEU A 239 -7.18 -11.56 1.01
CA LEU A 239 -8.08 -10.66 1.76
C LEU A 239 -7.30 -9.57 2.50
N ILE A 240 -6.20 -9.94 3.15
CA ILE A 240 -5.30 -9.00 3.82
C ILE A 240 -4.74 -8.00 2.79
N LYS A 241 -4.21 -8.48 1.67
CA LYS A 241 -3.69 -7.62 0.61
C LYS A 241 -4.76 -6.70 0.01
N GLN A 242 -5.98 -7.20 -0.17
CA GLN A 242 -7.12 -6.41 -0.66
C GLN A 242 -7.48 -5.29 0.32
N LEU A 243 -7.53 -5.58 1.61
CA LEU A 243 -7.81 -4.59 2.65
C LEU A 243 -6.67 -3.59 2.78
N GLU A 244 -5.42 -4.01 2.68
CA GLU A 244 -4.26 -3.10 2.62
C GLU A 244 -4.35 -2.17 1.41
N MET A 245 -4.71 -2.69 0.24
CA MET A 245 -4.91 -1.89 -0.97
C MET A 245 -6.13 -0.98 -0.89
N ALA A 246 -7.23 -1.43 -0.29
CA ALA A 246 -8.42 -0.61 -0.06
C ALA A 246 -8.12 0.52 0.92
N ASN A 247 -7.40 0.23 2.01
CA ASN A 247 -6.93 1.21 2.96
C ASN A 247 -5.98 2.19 2.29
N LEU A 248 -5.05 1.73 1.46
CA LEU A 248 -4.16 2.59 0.68
C LEU A 248 -4.93 3.48 -0.30
N ARG A 249 -5.93 2.95 -1.02
CA ARG A 249 -6.80 3.73 -1.90
C ARG A 249 -7.59 4.77 -1.13
N GLN A 250 -8.15 4.40 0.02
CA GLN A 250 -8.85 5.35 0.90
C GLN A 250 -7.90 6.40 1.44
N GLN A 251 -6.67 6.05 1.81
CA GLN A 251 -5.63 7.00 2.19
C GLN A 251 -5.34 7.97 1.03
N ILE A 252 -5.20 7.47 -0.20
CA ILE A 252 -4.99 8.29 -1.40
C ILE A 252 -6.19 9.21 -1.66
N ILE A 253 -7.42 8.71 -1.56
CA ILE A 253 -8.65 9.51 -1.77
C ILE A 253 -8.77 10.58 -0.69
N ARG A 254 -8.54 10.24 0.57
CA ARG A 254 -8.55 11.22 1.67
C ARG A 254 -7.44 12.24 1.48
N GLN A 255 -6.22 11.83 1.10
CA GLN A 255 -5.12 12.75 0.74
C GLN A 255 -5.50 13.68 -0.42
N GLN A 256 -6.18 13.18 -1.45
CA GLN A 256 -6.67 13.98 -2.59
C GLN A 256 -7.82 14.91 -2.21
N GLN A 257 -8.62 14.57 -1.20
CA GLN A 257 -9.73 15.36 -0.66
C GLN A 257 -9.31 16.26 0.53
N GLY A 258 -8.00 16.41 0.80
CA GLY A 258 -7.50 17.24 1.91
C GLY A 258 -7.69 16.65 3.30
N GLN A 259 -8.16 15.40 3.43
CA GLN A 259 -8.17 14.64 4.68
C GLN A 259 -6.90 13.76 4.76
N SER A 260 -5.84 14.25 5.41
CA SER A 260 -4.60 13.47 5.60
C SER A 260 -4.83 12.18 6.41
N VAL A 261 -4.37 11.01 5.93
CA VAL A 261 -3.78 9.96 6.80
C VAL A 261 -2.75 9.05 6.08
N ASN A 262 -1.53 8.99 6.65
CA ASN A 262 -0.47 7.96 6.65
C ASN A 262 0.38 7.66 5.39
N THR A 263 1.26 8.60 5.06
CA THR A 263 2.65 8.27 4.66
C THR A 263 3.34 7.52 5.80
N VAL A 264 4.22 6.55 5.52
CA VAL A 264 5.01 5.80 6.52
C VAL A 264 5.44 6.72 7.67
N VAL A 265 4.83 6.48 8.82
CA VAL A 265 4.80 7.33 10.01
C VAL A 265 6.16 7.21 10.72
N LEU A 266 7.13 8.03 10.28
CA LEU A 266 8.21 8.54 11.15
C LEU A 266 7.77 9.82 11.88
N ALA A 267 6.63 10.40 11.50
CA ALA A 267 5.90 11.30 12.38
C ALA A 267 5.51 10.48 13.62
N PRO A 268 5.84 10.88 14.83
CA PRO A 268 5.34 10.19 16.01
C PRO A 268 3.79 10.22 16.06
N SER A 269 3.17 9.28 16.77
CA SER A 269 1.70 9.26 16.90
C SER A 269 1.23 10.49 17.69
N LEU A 270 0.30 11.27 17.16
CA LEU A 270 -0.33 12.36 17.90
C LEU A 270 -1.11 11.79 19.09
N ASP A 271 -0.54 11.88 20.29
CA ASP A 271 -1.24 11.63 21.55
C ASP A 271 -1.57 12.99 22.15
N THR A 272 -2.84 13.37 22.07
CA THR A 272 -3.35 14.64 22.59
C THR A 272 -3.85 14.53 24.03
N LYS A 273 -3.72 13.36 24.67
CA LYS A 273 -4.19 13.18 26.05
C LYS A 273 -3.14 13.69 27.05
N GLY A 274 -3.38 14.90 27.57
CA GLY A 274 -2.82 15.35 28.85
C GLY A 274 -1.87 16.55 28.82
N ALA A 275 -1.74 17.28 27.71
CA ALA A 275 -0.90 18.48 27.67
C ALA A 275 -1.72 19.75 27.98
N THR A 276 -1.59 20.31 29.18
CA THR A 276 -2.23 21.57 29.60
C THR A 276 -1.48 22.85 29.16
N ALA A 277 -0.49 22.69 28.27
CA ALA A 277 0.07 23.72 27.40
C ALA A 277 0.57 22.97 26.16
N VAL A 278 0.42 23.51 24.95
CA VAL A 278 0.94 22.84 23.75
C VAL A 278 2.46 22.69 23.90
N ASP A 279 2.92 21.46 24.16
CA ASP A 279 4.35 21.13 24.27
C ASP A 279 5.06 21.57 22.98
N GLU A 280 6.13 22.36 23.11
CA GLU A 280 6.92 22.83 21.96
C GLU A 280 7.43 21.66 21.10
N ASN A 281 7.62 20.47 21.68
CA ASN A 281 7.92 19.25 20.94
C ASN A 281 6.75 18.79 20.08
N LEU A 282 5.53 18.81 20.61
CA LEU A 282 4.32 18.43 19.87
C LEU A 282 4.04 19.42 18.73
N LYS A 283 4.20 20.72 18.97
CA LYS A 283 4.08 21.75 17.93
C LYS A 283 5.08 21.53 16.81
N ARG A 284 6.35 21.28 17.15
CA ARG A 284 7.42 20.98 16.18
C ARG A 284 7.09 19.72 15.37
N GLU A 285 6.63 18.67 16.05
CA GLU A 285 6.25 17.41 15.45
C GLU A 285 5.14 17.58 14.40
N VAL A 286 4.08 18.31 14.74
CA VAL A 286 2.96 18.61 13.83
C VAL A 286 3.46 19.39 12.60
N CYS A 287 4.22 20.46 12.82
CA CYS A 287 4.77 21.28 11.74
C CYS A 287 5.67 20.45 10.80
N ASP A 288 6.66 19.74 11.36
CA ASP A 288 7.59 18.94 10.56
C ASP A 288 6.86 17.82 9.81
N GLY A 289 5.87 17.16 10.45
CA GLY A 289 5.07 16.11 9.82
C GLY A 289 4.26 16.59 8.61
N LEU A 290 3.61 17.76 8.74
CA LEU A 290 2.89 18.40 7.64
C LEU A 290 3.83 18.80 6.51
N LEU A 291 4.98 19.39 6.84
CA LEU A 291 6.00 19.80 5.86
C LEU A 291 6.52 18.61 5.06
N VAL A 292 6.88 17.52 5.75
CA VAL A 292 7.36 16.29 5.09
C VAL A 292 6.28 15.69 4.19
N THR A 293 5.02 15.72 4.59
CA THR A 293 3.91 15.24 3.76
C THR A 293 3.76 16.08 2.50
N ALA A 294 3.71 17.40 2.66
CA ALA A 294 3.54 18.33 1.54
C ALA A 294 4.68 18.24 0.53
N ILE A 295 5.95 18.23 0.97
CA ILE A 295 7.09 18.14 0.05
C ILE A 295 7.21 16.76 -0.60
N THR A 296 6.84 15.69 0.11
CA THR A 296 6.81 14.34 -0.47
C THR A 296 5.78 14.27 -1.59
N HIS A 297 4.60 14.84 -1.38
CA HIS A 297 3.59 14.95 -2.42
C HIS A 297 4.04 15.85 -3.58
N GLN A 298 4.68 16.99 -3.32
CA GLN A 298 5.20 17.85 -4.38
C GLN A 298 6.28 17.15 -5.22
N LYS A 299 7.12 16.31 -4.60
CA LYS A 299 8.27 15.67 -5.26
C LYS A 299 7.93 14.33 -5.92
N LEU A 300 7.02 13.58 -5.32
CA LEU A 300 6.68 12.20 -5.73
C LEU A 300 5.21 12.04 -6.12
N GLY A 301 4.42 13.11 -6.05
CA GLY A 301 2.99 13.09 -6.31
C GLY A 301 2.65 12.74 -7.75
N ILE A 302 1.73 11.78 -7.87
CA ILE A 302 1.02 11.34 -9.08
C ILE A 302 1.94 10.99 -10.26
N LEU A 303 2.56 9.81 -10.18
CA LEU A 303 3.16 9.14 -11.34
C LEU A 303 2.51 7.80 -11.70
N ALA A 304 1.62 7.26 -10.86
CA ALA A 304 0.83 6.06 -11.19
C ALA A 304 -0.01 6.23 -12.47
N ASN A 305 -0.28 7.48 -12.90
CA ASN A 305 -1.00 7.77 -14.14
C ASN A 305 -0.12 8.30 -15.28
N ASN A 306 1.20 8.46 -15.10
CA ASN A 306 2.08 8.90 -16.18
C ASN A 306 2.57 7.68 -16.97
N ARG A 307 1.65 7.16 -17.79
CA ARG A 307 1.86 5.95 -18.60
C ARG A 307 3.16 5.99 -19.40
N SER A 308 3.51 7.14 -19.96
CA SER A 308 4.73 7.34 -20.75
C SER A 308 6.01 7.14 -19.94
N GLU A 309 6.04 7.56 -18.67
CA GLU A 309 7.19 7.34 -17.78
C GLU A 309 7.29 5.87 -17.34
N LEU A 310 6.16 5.23 -17.04
CA LEU A 310 6.14 3.80 -16.72
C LEU A 310 6.62 2.95 -17.89
N GLU A 311 6.21 3.28 -19.12
CA GLU A 311 6.70 2.62 -20.33
C GLU A 311 8.19 2.86 -20.56
N ARG A 312 8.68 4.08 -20.30
CA ARG A 312 10.11 4.42 -20.39
C ARG A 312 10.93 3.62 -19.38
N TYR A 313 10.47 3.57 -18.13
CA TYR A 313 11.10 2.79 -17.07
C TYR A 313 11.07 1.29 -17.41
N PHE A 314 9.92 0.75 -17.80
CA PHE A 314 9.77 -0.63 -18.22
C PHE A 314 10.73 -0.98 -19.36
N ARG A 315 10.83 -0.17 -20.42
CA ARG A 315 11.75 -0.43 -21.55
C ARG A 315 13.19 -0.58 -21.07
N LYS A 316 13.61 0.23 -20.09
CA LYS A 316 14.96 0.20 -19.52
C LYS A 316 15.19 -1.02 -18.62
N HIS A 317 14.19 -1.40 -17.83
CA HIS A 317 14.27 -2.46 -16.81
C HIS A 317 13.65 -3.80 -17.24
N ARG A 318 13.24 -3.91 -18.50
CA ARG A 318 12.43 -5.01 -19.05
C ARG A 318 12.94 -6.41 -18.68
N LYS A 319 14.26 -6.61 -18.71
CA LYS A 319 14.90 -7.91 -18.44
C LYS A 319 14.79 -8.35 -16.96
N GLU A 320 14.61 -7.42 -16.04
CA GLU A 320 14.49 -7.67 -14.60
C GLU A 320 13.18 -8.39 -14.27
N TYR A 321 12.16 -8.25 -15.13
CA TYR A 321 10.85 -8.89 -14.97
C TYR A 321 10.75 -10.28 -15.63
N ARG A 322 11.87 -10.88 -16.05
CA ARG A 322 11.88 -12.24 -16.60
C ARG A 322 11.41 -13.25 -15.56
N GLY A 323 10.55 -14.20 -15.94
CA GLY A 323 10.13 -15.27 -15.03
C GLY A 323 8.98 -14.89 -14.08
N VAL A 324 8.58 -13.63 -14.07
CA VAL A 324 7.58 -13.12 -13.10
C VAL A 324 6.14 -13.44 -13.53
N LEU A 325 5.93 -13.79 -14.80
CA LEU A 325 4.63 -14.16 -15.34
C LEU A 325 4.35 -15.65 -15.18
N ASN A 326 3.61 -16.06 -14.14
CA ASN A 326 3.01 -17.40 -13.98
C ASN A 326 3.91 -18.58 -14.44
N GLY A 327 5.18 -18.60 -14.05
CA GLY A 327 6.11 -19.68 -14.38
C GLY A 327 6.65 -19.70 -15.82
N LYS A 328 6.39 -18.67 -16.63
CA LYS A 328 7.00 -18.50 -17.96
C LYS A 328 8.39 -17.87 -17.81
N SER A 329 9.42 -18.53 -18.33
CA SER A 329 10.80 -18.02 -18.34
C SER A 329 11.04 -16.83 -19.29
N ASP A 330 9.97 -16.27 -19.86
CA ASP A 330 10.02 -15.22 -20.86
C ASP A 330 10.12 -13.82 -20.24
N VAL A 331 10.64 -12.90 -21.04
CA VAL A 331 10.71 -11.46 -20.71
C VAL A 331 9.39 -10.80 -21.14
N PRO A 332 8.67 -10.09 -20.25
CA PRO A 332 7.38 -9.46 -20.59
C PRO A 332 7.47 -8.56 -21.81
N LYS A 333 6.44 -8.52 -22.67
CA LYS A 333 6.50 -7.75 -23.94
C LYS A 333 6.02 -6.32 -23.78
N SER A 334 5.06 -6.07 -22.90
CA SER A 334 4.54 -4.74 -22.58
C SER A 334 4.53 -4.47 -21.09
N VAL A 335 4.42 -3.18 -20.73
CA VAL A 335 4.27 -2.77 -19.34
C VAL A 335 2.98 -3.33 -18.73
N ASP A 336 1.91 -3.52 -19.51
CA ASP A 336 0.62 -4.05 -19.01
C ASP A 336 0.73 -5.45 -18.40
N GLU A 337 1.66 -6.26 -18.89
CA GLU A 337 1.88 -7.62 -18.36
C GLU A 337 2.41 -7.60 -16.92
N VAL A 338 3.08 -6.52 -16.51
CA VAL A 338 3.77 -6.38 -15.23
C VAL A 338 3.55 -5.01 -14.57
N LEU A 339 2.46 -4.32 -14.93
CA LEU A 339 2.22 -2.93 -14.57
C LEU A 339 2.34 -2.67 -13.06
N PRO A 340 1.73 -3.49 -12.17
CA PRO A 340 1.85 -3.25 -10.73
C PRO A 340 3.29 -3.34 -10.18
N LEU A 341 4.12 -4.18 -10.80
CA LEU A 341 5.53 -4.31 -10.41
C LEU A 341 6.33 -3.12 -10.90
N VAL A 342 6.10 -2.70 -12.14
CA VAL A 342 6.73 -1.52 -12.74
C VAL A 342 6.37 -0.25 -11.98
N GLU A 343 5.11 -0.09 -11.57
CA GLU A 343 4.66 1.03 -10.75
C GLU A 343 5.40 1.08 -9.40
N ASN A 344 5.47 -0.05 -8.70
CA ASN A 344 6.20 -0.15 -7.44
C ASN A 344 7.70 0.14 -7.61
N ASP A 345 8.35 -0.48 -8.58
CA ASP A 345 9.80 -0.36 -8.77
C ASP A 345 10.19 1.04 -9.24
N TYR A 346 9.35 1.65 -10.09
CA TYR A 346 9.52 3.03 -10.51
C TYR A 346 9.37 3.98 -9.32
N GLN A 347 8.31 3.83 -8.51
CA GLN A 347 8.10 4.63 -7.30
C GLN A 347 9.31 4.53 -6.35
N GLN A 348 9.82 3.32 -6.10
CA GLN A 348 11.01 3.12 -5.28
C GLN A 348 12.26 3.77 -5.90
N SER A 349 12.38 3.77 -7.23
CA SER A 349 13.52 4.39 -7.92
C SER A 349 13.53 5.90 -7.74
N LEU A 350 12.36 6.54 -7.77
CA LEU A 350 12.17 7.97 -7.55
C LEU A 350 12.48 8.35 -6.11
N GLU A 351 11.95 7.57 -5.16
CA GLU A 351 12.24 7.75 -3.73
C GLU A 351 13.75 7.68 -3.46
N LYS A 352 14.41 6.63 -3.97
CA LYS A 352 15.87 6.49 -3.84
C LYS A 352 16.62 7.63 -4.52
N GLY A 353 16.14 8.11 -5.67
CA GLY A 353 16.70 9.25 -6.38
C GLY A 353 16.61 10.54 -5.56
N TRP A 354 15.42 10.83 -5.05
CA TRP A 354 15.15 12.00 -4.22
C TRP A 354 15.91 11.93 -2.90
N GLU A 355 15.99 10.77 -2.24
CA GLU A 355 16.82 10.61 -1.04
C GLU A 355 18.30 10.94 -1.30
N LYS A 356 18.84 10.52 -2.43
CA LYS A 356 20.23 10.86 -2.81
C LYS A 356 20.38 12.36 -3.02
N GLU A 357 19.41 13.00 -3.66
CA GLU A 357 19.38 14.45 -3.82
C GLU A 357 19.34 15.16 -2.46
N LEU A 358 18.44 14.75 -1.56
CA LEU A 358 18.33 15.28 -0.21
C LEU A 358 19.65 15.15 0.56
N LYS A 359 20.27 13.95 0.51
CA LYS A 359 21.55 13.68 1.17
C LYS A 359 22.70 14.52 0.62
N ARG A 360 22.68 14.80 -0.68
CA ARG A 360 23.67 15.67 -1.34
C ARG A 360 23.45 17.14 -1.01
N LYS A 361 22.20 17.60 -1.01
CA LYS A 361 21.83 19.01 -0.88
C LYS A 361 21.84 19.50 0.58
N TYR A 362 21.29 18.70 1.49
CA TYR A 362 21.14 19.07 2.90
C TYR A 362 22.17 18.34 3.76
N LYS A 363 23.37 18.93 3.89
CA LYS A 363 24.49 18.30 4.60
C LYS A 363 24.13 17.97 6.06
N VAL A 364 24.39 16.73 6.47
CA VAL A 364 24.19 16.27 7.84
C VAL A 364 25.52 16.19 8.56
N VAL A 365 25.62 16.82 9.73
CA VAL A 365 26.77 16.64 10.65
C VAL A 365 26.27 16.09 11.96
N VAL A 366 26.72 14.89 12.34
CA VAL A 366 26.30 14.23 13.58
C VAL A 366 27.37 14.41 14.66
N ASN A 367 26.97 14.91 15.82
CA ASN A 367 27.81 14.92 17.00
C ASN A 367 27.82 13.52 17.64
N LYS A 368 28.82 12.72 17.26
CA LYS A 368 28.93 11.33 17.73
C LYS A 368 28.99 11.22 19.25
N LYS A 369 29.66 12.18 19.92
CA LYS A 369 29.81 12.18 21.39
C LYS A 369 28.46 12.38 22.09
N VAL A 370 27.64 13.31 21.59
CA VAL A 370 26.30 13.55 22.14
C VAL A 370 25.40 12.36 21.81
N LEU A 371 25.40 11.87 20.56
CA LEU A 371 24.57 10.74 20.16
C LEU A 371 24.86 9.46 20.94
N SER A 372 26.14 9.17 21.23
CA SER A 372 26.52 7.99 22.05
C SER A 372 26.17 8.13 23.52
N ALA A 373 25.96 9.36 24.02
CA ALA A 373 25.59 9.63 25.41
C ALA A 373 24.07 9.51 25.65
N ILE A 374 23.28 9.29 24.60
CA ILE A 374 21.85 9.02 24.67
C ILE A 374 21.69 7.53 25.00
N ASN A 375 21.28 7.26 26.24
CA ASN A 375 21.46 5.98 26.89
C ASN A 375 20.53 4.87 26.33
N HIS A 376 21.07 3.66 26.23
CA HIS A 376 20.43 2.43 25.72
C HIS A 376 19.47 1.75 26.71
N LYS A 377 18.98 2.45 27.74
CA LYS A 377 18.25 1.85 28.86
C LYS A 377 16.90 1.29 28.45
#